data_AF-A0A0D6MCU5-F1
#
_entry.id   AF-A0A0D6MCU5-F1
#
_cell.length_a   1.000
_cell.length_b   1.000
_cell.length_c   1.000
_cell.angle_alpha   90.00
_cell.angle_beta   90.00
_cell.angle_gamma   90.00
#
_symmetry.space_group_name_H-M   'P 1'
#
loop_
_entity.id
_entity.type
_entity.pdbx_description
1 polymer ?
#
loop_
_entity_poly.entity_id
_entity_poly.type
_entity_poly.pdbx_seq_one_letter_code
_entity_poly.pdbx_strand_id
1 'polypeptide(L)'
;MRRNTSRSGTNSITSLVSMIIESIQVIDPDYYEFEAHIFFDDAFDVDEFGDPAINKFVRQFIEVVDQAASAVHQTQMRLKPPKKVKTPYGGRLQYILPGKNKLTVHLKDKNKIRHRKRWSQVMYLYYLLGYRLMMKVDEQTRKEVISENTFILTLDGDVDFTPQCVHLLVDLMKKNRRLGAACGRIHPRGSGLMVRSFFF
;
A
#
# COMPACT_ATOMS: atom_id res chain seq x y z
N MET A 1 -40.90 -41.86 -43.72
CA MET A 1 -40.81 -43.05 -42.85
C MET A 1 -40.04 -42.65 -41.59
N ARG A 2 -40.73 -42.63 -40.43
CA ARG A 2 -40.28 -42.70 -38.99
C ARG A 2 -39.00 -41.94 -38.57
N ARG A 3 -39.09 -40.88 -37.70
CA ARG A 3 -38.97 -40.85 -36.20
C ARG A 3 -37.68 -41.57 -35.69
N ASN A 4 -36.86 -41.09 -34.75
CA ASN A 4 -37.06 -40.16 -33.62
C ASN A 4 -35.71 -39.84 -32.93
N THR A 5 -35.59 -38.65 -32.35
CA THR A 5 -34.93 -38.28 -31.06
C THR A 5 -33.47 -38.68 -30.76
N SER A 6 -32.63 -37.65 -30.54
CA SER A 6 -32.09 -37.37 -29.20
C SER A 6 -31.48 -35.96 -29.12
N ARG A 7 -32.07 -35.12 -28.26
CA ARG A 7 -31.42 -33.96 -27.67
C ARG A 7 -30.08 -34.39 -27.06
N SER A 8 -28.95 -33.86 -27.53
CA SER A 8 -27.75 -33.75 -26.70
C SER A 8 -27.59 -32.28 -26.37
N GLY A 9 -27.95 -31.94 -25.13
CA GLY A 9 -27.91 -30.56 -24.65
C GLY A 9 -26.54 -29.97 -24.88
N THR A 10 -26.50 -28.73 -25.38
CA THR A 10 -25.41 -27.83 -25.07
C THR A 10 -25.30 -27.82 -23.55
N ASN A 11 -24.26 -28.47 -23.04
CA ASN A 11 -24.12 -28.77 -21.62
C ASN A 11 -24.28 -27.47 -20.83
N SER A 12 -25.30 -27.39 -19.98
CA SER A 12 -25.51 -26.27 -19.05
C SER A 12 -24.25 -25.99 -18.21
N ILE A 13 -23.41 -27.01 -18.01
CA ILE A 13 -22.09 -26.93 -17.38
C ILE A 13 -21.11 -26.13 -18.24
N THR A 14 -21.10 -26.30 -19.57
CA THR A 14 -20.21 -25.54 -20.45
C THR A 14 -20.63 -24.08 -20.54
N SER A 15 -21.94 -23.78 -20.52
CA SER A 15 -22.40 -22.38 -20.43
C SER A 15 -22.14 -21.78 -19.05
N LEU A 16 -22.29 -22.54 -17.95
CA LEU A 16 -21.92 -22.11 -16.59
C LEU A 16 -20.41 -21.87 -16.46
N VAL A 17 -19.58 -22.74 -17.03
CA VAL A 17 -18.12 -22.58 -17.05
C VAL A 17 -17.72 -21.38 -17.90
N SER A 18 -18.36 -21.15 -19.05
CA SER A 18 -18.13 -19.94 -19.86
C SER A 18 -18.58 -18.67 -19.12
N MET A 19 -19.73 -18.71 -18.42
CA MET A 19 -20.23 -17.58 -17.62
C MET A 19 -19.33 -17.30 -16.40
N ILE A 20 -18.77 -18.35 -15.77
CA ILE A 20 -17.79 -18.23 -14.68
C ILE A 20 -16.47 -17.67 -15.21
N ILE A 21 -15.99 -18.13 -16.37
CA ILE A 21 -14.76 -17.61 -17.01
C ILE A 21 -14.94 -16.16 -17.47
N GLU A 22 -16.09 -15.81 -18.03
CA GLU A 22 -16.44 -14.42 -18.42
C GLU A 22 -16.61 -13.53 -17.19
N SER A 23 -17.16 -14.04 -16.08
CA SER A 23 -17.24 -13.30 -14.81
C SER A 23 -15.88 -13.05 -14.16
N ILE A 24 -14.86 -13.86 -14.46
CA ILE A 24 -13.47 -13.67 -14.05
C ILE A 24 -12.74 -12.64 -14.94
N GLN A 25 -13.27 -12.35 -16.13
CA GLN A 25 -12.74 -11.35 -17.07
C GLN A 25 -13.40 -9.97 -16.94
N VAL A 26 -14.22 -9.73 -15.91
CA VAL A 26 -14.55 -8.36 -15.51
C VAL A 26 -13.34 -7.78 -14.79
N ILE A 27 -12.31 -7.43 -15.56
CA ILE A 27 -11.30 -6.48 -15.12
C ILE A 27 -12.03 -5.15 -15.04
N ASP A 28 -12.56 -4.84 -13.86
CA ASP A 28 -13.06 -3.51 -13.60
C ASP A 28 -11.88 -2.54 -13.82
N PRO A 29 -11.95 -1.64 -14.82
CA PRO A 29 -10.85 -0.74 -15.16
C PRO A 29 -10.51 0.23 -14.01
N ASP A 30 -11.35 0.29 -12.97
CA ASP A 30 -11.18 1.09 -11.77
C ASP A 30 -10.83 0.24 -10.53
N TYR A 31 -10.60 -1.06 -10.68
CA TYR A 31 -10.15 -1.91 -9.57
C TYR A 31 -8.66 -1.71 -9.29
N TYR A 32 -8.37 -1.08 -8.15
CA TYR A 32 -7.02 -0.89 -7.62
C TYR A 32 -6.82 -1.68 -6.33
N GLU A 33 -5.72 -2.44 -6.28
CA GLU A 33 -5.24 -3.00 -5.02
C GLU A 33 -4.46 -1.93 -4.25
N PHE A 34 -4.93 -1.60 -3.04
CA PHE A 34 -4.26 -0.63 -2.19
C PHE A 34 -3.35 -1.35 -1.17
N GLU A 35 -2.06 -1.05 -1.23
CA GLU A 35 -1.08 -1.42 -0.21
C GLU A 35 -0.51 -0.16 0.44
N ALA A 36 -0.68 -0.05 1.76
CA ALA A 36 -0.17 1.08 2.52
C ALA A 36 1.15 0.71 3.22
N HIS A 37 2.14 1.59 3.13
CA HIS A 37 3.43 1.45 3.81
C HIS A 37 3.69 2.66 4.69
N ILE A 38 3.92 2.43 5.98
CA ILE A 38 4.31 3.47 6.93
C ILE A 38 5.72 3.17 7.40
N PHE A 39 6.63 4.14 7.34
CA PHE A 39 8.00 3.98 7.79
C PHE A 39 8.23 4.83 9.04
N PHE A 40 8.56 4.17 10.15
CA PHE A 40 9.01 4.80 11.38
C PHE A 40 10.53 4.82 11.42
N ASP A 41 11.10 6.01 11.37
CA ASP A 41 12.51 6.25 11.65
C ASP A 41 12.74 6.23 13.17
N ASP A 42 13.86 5.62 13.60
CA ASP A 42 14.23 5.44 15.02
C ASP A 42 13.11 4.80 15.87
N ALA A 43 12.61 3.66 15.40
CA ALA A 43 11.49 2.96 15.99
C ALA A 43 11.81 2.24 17.32
N PHE A 44 13.07 2.20 17.73
CA PHE A 44 13.53 1.45 18.89
C PHE A 44 14.30 2.36 19.85
N ASP A 45 13.90 2.31 21.11
CA ASP A 45 14.56 2.92 22.26
C ASP A 45 15.15 1.82 23.16
N VAL A 46 15.89 2.24 24.18
CA VAL A 46 16.40 1.35 25.24
C VAL A 46 15.49 1.52 26.45
N ASP A 47 15.03 0.43 27.04
CA ASP A 47 14.27 0.51 28.29
C ASP A 47 15.15 0.73 29.52
N GLU A 48 14.54 0.80 30.70
CA GLU A 48 15.24 0.99 31.98
C GLU A 48 16.19 -0.18 32.33
N PHE A 49 16.01 -1.34 31.70
CA PHE A 49 16.80 -2.55 31.89
C PHE A 49 17.89 -2.75 30.83
N GLY A 50 17.98 -1.84 29.84
CA GLY A 50 18.95 -1.94 28.75
C GLY A 50 18.45 -2.73 27.53
N ASP A 51 17.20 -3.20 27.54
CA ASP A 51 16.63 -4.01 26.47
C ASP A 51 16.02 -3.15 25.34
N PRO A 52 16.05 -3.64 24.08
CA PRO A 52 15.45 -2.91 22.96
C PRO A 52 13.93 -2.87 23.06
N ALA A 53 13.38 -1.68 23.31
CA ALA A 53 11.95 -1.42 23.38
C ALA A 53 11.47 -0.59 22.19
N ILE A 54 10.17 -0.65 21.86
CA ILE A 54 9.60 0.22 20.82
C ILE A 54 9.49 1.67 21.30
N ASN A 55 9.71 2.63 20.41
CA ASN A 55 9.59 4.05 20.73
C ASN A 55 8.14 4.43 21.12
N LYS A 56 7.96 5.47 21.94
CA LYS A 56 6.66 6.07 22.27
C LYS A 56 5.77 6.32 21.04
N PHE A 57 6.34 6.73 19.91
CA PHE A 57 5.55 6.99 18.69
C PHE A 57 4.95 5.71 18.10
N VAL A 58 5.70 4.60 18.17
CA VAL A 58 5.23 3.30 17.70
C VAL A 58 4.13 2.77 18.64
N ARG A 59 4.26 2.99 19.96
CA ARG A 59 3.22 2.65 20.95
C ARG A 59 1.93 3.43 20.67
N GLN A 60 2.04 4.75 20.54
CA GLN A 60 0.91 5.62 20.21
C GLN A 60 0.22 5.20 18.91
N PHE A 61 0.99 4.85 17.89
CA PHE A 61 0.42 4.34 16.64
C PHE A 61 -0.41 3.06 16.84
N ILE A 62 0.10 2.10 17.62
CA ILE A 62 -0.61 0.84 17.91
C ILE A 62 -1.91 1.11 18.68
N GLU A 63 -1.95 2.09 19.56
CA GLU A 63 -3.16 2.45 20.32
C GLU A 63 -4.20 3.20 19.47
N VAL A 64 -3.74 4.03 18.53
CA VAL A 64 -4.60 4.85 17.68
C VAL A 64 -5.14 4.06 16.49
N VAL A 65 -4.46 3.02 16.01
CA VAL A 65 -4.86 2.30 14.79
C VAL A 65 -6.27 1.69 14.88
N ASP A 66 -6.63 1.14 16.04
CA ASP A 66 -7.98 0.57 16.26
C ASP A 66 -9.05 1.66 16.36
N GLN A 67 -8.71 2.81 16.97
CA GLN A 67 -9.60 3.96 17.07
C GLN A 67 -9.86 4.58 15.69
N ALA A 68 -8.80 4.75 14.90
CA ALA A 68 -8.88 5.25 13.54
C ALA A 68 -9.71 4.31 12.64
N ALA A 69 -9.51 3.00 12.74
CA ALA A 69 -10.32 2.03 12.03
C ALA A 69 -11.80 2.12 12.40
N SER A 70 -12.10 2.27 13.69
CA SER A 70 -13.48 2.41 14.16
C SER A 70 -14.14 3.71 13.70
N ALA A 71 -13.39 4.82 13.69
CA ALA A 71 -13.88 6.13 13.26
C ALA A 71 -14.21 6.17 11.76
N VAL A 72 -13.34 5.60 10.92
CA VAL A 72 -13.51 5.57 9.46
C VAL A 72 -14.71 4.70 9.06
N HIS A 73 -14.92 3.57 9.73
CA HIS A 73 -15.99 2.64 9.42
C HIS A 73 -17.29 2.87 10.22
N GLN A 74 -17.33 3.93 11.06
CA GLN A 74 -18.47 4.28 11.92
C GLN A 74 -19.02 3.10 12.74
N THR A 75 -18.17 2.12 13.04
CA THR A 75 -18.51 0.86 13.71
C THR A 75 -17.36 0.49 14.62
N GLN A 76 -17.61 -0.08 15.81
CA GLN A 76 -16.53 -0.56 16.67
C GLN A 76 -15.79 -1.72 15.98
N MET A 77 -14.60 -1.44 15.48
CA MET A 77 -13.74 -2.42 14.81
C MET A 77 -12.48 -2.62 15.63
N ARG A 78 -12.20 -3.88 15.98
CA ARG A 78 -10.88 -4.28 16.49
C ARG A 78 -10.14 -4.99 15.37
N LEU A 79 -8.98 -4.46 14.98
CA LEU A 79 -8.16 -5.10 13.98
C LEU A 79 -7.55 -6.38 14.57
N LYS A 80 -7.31 -7.37 13.69
CA LYS A 80 -6.54 -8.54 14.10
C LYS A 80 -5.13 -8.11 14.50
N PRO A 81 -4.52 -8.77 15.49
CA PRO A 81 -3.17 -8.43 15.90
C PRO A 81 -2.21 -8.52 14.70
N PRO A 82 -1.28 -7.56 14.56
CA PRO A 82 -0.40 -7.52 13.40
C PRO A 82 0.57 -8.70 13.40
N LYS A 83 0.90 -9.18 12.19
CA LYS A 83 1.99 -10.15 12.02
C LYS A 83 3.32 -9.44 12.18
N LYS A 84 4.06 -9.78 13.24
CA LYS A 84 5.40 -9.29 13.52
C LYS A 84 6.43 -10.07 12.71
N VAL A 85 7.28 -9.38 11.96
CA VAL A 85 8.34 -9.99 11.14
C VAL A 85 9.65 -9.25 11.41
N LYS A 86 10.72 -10.00 11.74
CA LYS A 86 12.07 -9.45 11.84
C LYS A 86 12.61 -9.18 10.43
N THR A 87 13.24 -8.03 10.24
CA THR A 87 13.82 -7.63 8.95
C THR A 87 15.27 -7.20 9.14
N PRO A 88 16.11 -7.24 8.09
CA PRO A 88 17.52 -6.83 8.20
C PRO A 88 17.71 -5.40 8.74
N TYR A 89 16.71 -4.55 8.52
CA TYR A 89 16.70 -3.15 8.93
C TYR A 89 16.05 -2.88 10.29
N GLY A 90 15.56 -3.89 11.00
CA GLY A 90 14.82 -3.74 12.25
C GLY A 90 13.64 -4.70 12.32
N GLY A 91 12.43 -4.18 12.16
CA GLY A 91 11.21 -4.98 12.21
C GLY A 91 10.11 -4.48 11.29
N ARG A 92 9.05 -5.27 11.19
CA ARG A 92 7.86 -4.94 10.41
C ARG A 92 6.61 -5.48 11.06
N LEU A 93 5.56 -4.66 11.14
CA LEU A 93 4.22 -5.05 11.55
C LEU A 93 3.33 -5.07 10.31
N GLN A 94 2.61 -6.17 10.09
CA GLN A 94 1.68 -6.29 8.97
C GLN A 94 0.26 -6.42 9.50
N TYR A 95 -0.59 -5.47 9.12
CA TYR A 95 -2.02 -5.44 9.39
C TYR A 95 -2.79 -5.79 8.12
N ILE A 96 -3.92 -6.47 8.31
CA ILE A 96 -4.92 -6.67 7.26
C ILE A 96 -6.08 -5.76 7.62
N LEU A 97 -6.27 -4.72 6.82
CA LEU A 97 -7.37 -3.77 6.96
C LEU A 97 -8.68 -4.36 6.41
N PRO A 98 -9.83 -3.79 6.78
CA PRO A 98 -11.10 -4.11 6.13
C PRO A 98 -10.99 -3.96 4.60
N GLY A 99 -11.64 -4.86 3.86
CA GLY A 99 -11.49 -4.92 2.40
C GLY A 99 -10.25 -5.69 1.91
N LYS A 100 -9.55 -6.42 2.80
CA LYS A 100 -8.33 -7.22 2.49
C LYS A 100 -7.11 -6.38 2.07
N ASN A 101 -7.17 -5.06 2.22
CA ASN A 101 -6.04 -4.17 1.99
C ASN A 101 -4.94 -4.43 3.03
N LYS A 102 -3.68 -4.36 2.60
CA LYS A 102 -2.53 -4.63 3.46
C LYS A 102 -1.91 -3.33 3.93
N LEU A 103 -1.74 -3.19 5.24
CA LEU A 103 -0.99 -2.10 5.85
C LEU A 103 0.30 -2.66 6.45
N THR A 104 1.43 -2.20 5.94
CA THR A 104 2.76 -2.64 6.36
C THR A 104 3.49 -1.50 7.05
N VAL A 105 3.73 -1.65 8.35
CA VAL A 105 4.47 -0.68 9.16
C VAL A 105 5.90 -1.15 9.31
N HIS A 106 6.83 -0.38 8.80
CA HIS A 106 8.27 -0.61 8.81
C HIS A 106 8.90 0.10 10.01
N LEU A 107 9.56 -0.67 10.87
CA LEU A 107 10.23 -0.17 12.07
C LEU A 107 11.75 -0.17 11.81
N LYS A 108 12.31 1.02 11.60
CA LYS A 108 13.74 1.18 11.35
C LYS A 108 14.51 1.18 12.66
N ASP A 109 15.52 0.32 12.74
CA ASP A 109 16.51 0.32 13.80
C ASP A 109 17.67 1.25 13.41
N LYS A 110 17.90 2.26 14.25
CA LYS A 110 18.94 3.27 14.03
C LYS A 110 20.34 2.63 13.99
N ASN A 111 20.57 1.56 14.75
CA ASN A 111 21.88 0.93 14.82
C ASN A 111 22.21 0.06 13.59
N LYS A 112 21.20 -0.27 12.77
CA LYS A 112 21.35 -1.17 11.61
C LYS A 112 21.38 -0.44 10.28
N ILE A 113 20.84 0.79 10.21
CA ILE A 113 20.78 1.56 8.97
C ILE A 113 21.40 2.94 9.16
N ARG A 114 22.03 3.42 8.10
CA ARG A 114 22.48 4.81 7.97
C ARG A 114 21.41 5.80 8.41
N HIS A 115 21.80 6.66 9.33
CA HIS A 115 21.01 7.80 9.76
C HIS A 115 20.99 8.88 8.67
N ARG A 116 20.01 9.78 8.74
CA ARG A 116 19.65 10.89 7.83
C ARG A 116 18.47 10.63 6.89
N LYS A 117 17.68 11.69 6.71
CA LYS A 117 16.41 11.72 5.96
C LYS A 117 16.55 11.19 4.53
N ARG A 118 17.61 11.59 3.80
CA ARG A 118 17.86 11.12 2.42
C ARG A 118 18.08 9.62 2.32
N TRP A 119 18.81 9.02 3.27
CA TRP A 119 19.06 7.58 3.27
C TRP A 119 17.80 6.79 3.61
N SER A 120 16.94 7.32 4.49
CA SER A 120 15.62 6.75 4.73
C SER A 120 14.78 6.72 3.45
N GLN A 121 14.70 7.84 2.72
CA GLN A 121 13.98 7.92 1.44
C GLN A 121 14.52 6.91 0.39
N VAL A 122 15.83 6.81 0.24
CA VAL A 122 16.46 5.86 -0.68
C VAL A 122 16.13 4.41 -0.30
N MET A 123 16.17 4.09 1.01
CA MET A 123 15.79 2.77 1.50
C MET A 123 14.33 2.43 1.16
N TYR A 124 13.42 3.39 1.31
CA TYR A 124 11.99 3.18 1.02
C TYR A 124 11.77 2.87 -0.45
N LEU A 125 12.38 3.65 -1.35
CA LEU A 125 12.32 3.40 -2.79
C LEU A 125 12.96 2.06 -3.17
N TYR A 126 14.09 1.69 -2.57
CA TYR A 126 14.74 0.40 -2.83
C TYR A 126 13.87 -0.79 -2.39
N TYR A 127 13.17 -0.65 -1.27
CA TYR A 127 12.22 -1.67 -0.82
C TYR A 127 11.02 -1.81 -1.76
N LEU A 128 10.42 -0.70 -2.21
CA LEU A 128 9.24 -0.70 -3.07
C LEU A 128 9.56 -1.11 -4.52
N LEU A 129 10.61 -0.54 -5.11
CA LEU A 129 10.97 -0.80 -6.50
C LEU A 129 11.86 -2.05 -6.62
N GLY A 130 12.92 -2.12 -5.84
CA GLY A 130 13.88 -3.22 -5.90
C GLY A 130 13.30 -4.52 -5.35
N TYR A 131 12.98 -4.55 -4.05
CA TYR A 131 12.56 -5.79 -3.42
C TYR A 131 11.14 -6.24 -3.84
N ARG A 132 10.18 -5.31 -3.93
CA ARG A 132 8.78 -5.65 -4.21
C ARG A 132 8.49 -5.84 -5.70
N LEU A 133 9.03 -5.01 -6.59
CA LEU A 133 8.78 -5.10 -8.03
C LEU A 133 9.75 -6.09 -8.70
N MET A 134 11.06 -5.96 -8.45
CA MET A 134 12.08 -6.71 -9.20
C MET A 134 12.30 -8.13 -8.69
N MET A 135 12.27 -8.37 -7.37
CA MET A 135 12.61 -9.69 -6.80
C MET A 135 11.44 -10.66 -6.67
N LYS A 136 10.19 -10.18 -6.71
CA LYS A 136 9.01 -11.05 -6.54
C LYS A 136 8.41 -11.58 -7.85
N VAL A 137 8.77 -10.99 -8.97
CA VAL A 137 8.26 -11.37 -10.29
C VAL A 137 9.43 -12.04 -11.02
N ASP A 138 9.30 -13.29 -11.42
CA ASP A 138 10.39 -13.99 -12.12
C ASP A 138 10.45 -13.65 -13.62
N GLU A 139 9.29 -13.37 -14.22
CA GLU A 139 9.15 -13.19 -15.66
C GLU A 139 9.32 -11.72 -16.07
N GLN A 140 10.29 -11.44 -16.96
CA GLN A 140 10.67 -10.08 -17.36
C GLN A 140 9.51 -9.33 -18.04
N THR A 141 8.76 -9.99 -18.92
CA THR A 141 7.60 -9.40 -19.61
C THR A 141 6.50 -8.99 -18.63
N ARG A 142 6.30 -9.77 -17.55
CA ARG A 142 5.34 -9.42 -16.49
C ARG A 142 5.82 -8.25 -15.65
N LYS A 143 7.13 -8.09 -15.42
CA LYS A 143 7.68 -6.94 -14.69
C LYS A 143 7.35 -5.63 -15.36
N GLU A 144 7.47 -5.57 -16.69
CA GLU A 144 7.18 -4.36 -17.46
C GLU A 144 5.71 -3.96 -17.31
N VAL A 145 4.79 -4.88 -17.54
CA VAL A 145 3.35 -4.64 -17.40
C VAL A 145 2.96 -4.24 -15.97
N ILE A 146 3.54 -4.88 -14.95
CA ILE A 146 3.27 -4.54 -13.55
C ILE A 146 3.85 -3.16 -13.23
N SER A 147 5.04 -2.83 -13.74
CA SER A 147 5.68 -1.53 -13.50
C SER A 147 4.90 -0.37 -14.10
N GLU A 148 4.32 -0.55 -15.29
CA GLU A 148 3.49 0.48 -15.94
C GLU A 148 2.17 0.73 -15.20
N ASN A 149 1.68 -0.28 -14.47
CA ASN A 149 0.42 -0.21 -13.72
C ASN A 149 0.61 0.01 -12.21
N THR A 150 1.85 0.17 -11.74
CA THR A 150 2.15 0.42 -10.32
C THR A 150 2.38 1.90 -10.09
N PHE A 151 1.53 2.52 -9.28
CA PHE A 151 1.67 3.91 -8.87
C PHE A 151 2.16 4.00 -7.43
N ILE A 152 3.10 4.91 -7.17
CA ILE A 152 3.60 5.18 -5.81
C ILE A 152 3.12 6.57 -5.41
N LEU A 153 2.34 6.62 -4.33
CA LEU A 153 1.95 7.86 -3.67
C LEU A 153 2.77 8.01 -2.39
N THR A 154 3.54 9.09 -2.29
CA THR A 154 4.27 9.46 -1.08
C THR A 154 3.62 10.66 -0.43
N LEU A 155 3.21 10.53 0.83
CA LEU A 155 2.61 11.61 1.63
C LEU A 155 3.48 11.88 2.85
N ASP A 156 3.57 13.15 3.25
CA ASP A 156 4.15 13.54 4.53
C ASP A 156 3.09 13.45 5.63
N GLY A 157 3.51 13.21 6.88
CA GLY A 157 2.63 12.94 8.01
C GLY A 157 1.79 14.13 8.46
N ASP A 158 2.05 15.32 7.93
CA ASP A 158 1.37 16.59 8.20
C ASP A 158 0.47 17.07 7.05
N VAL A 159 0.26 16.23 6.02
CA VAL A 159 -0.55 16.58 4.85
C VAL A 159 -1.96 16.00 4.95
N ASP A 160 -2.95 16.88 4.93
CA ASP A 160 -4.36 16.50 4.74
C ASP A 160 -4.56 15.96 3.32
N PHE A 161 -5.02 14.72 3.20
CA PHE A 161 -5.29 14.10 1.90
C PHE A 161 -6.73 13.57 1.84
N THR A 162 -7.44 13.89 0.76
CA THR A 162 -8.82 13.40 0.54
C THR A 162 -8.81 12.28 -0.50
N PRO A 163 -9.68 11.25 -0.38
CA PRO A 163 -9.72 10.14 -1.35
C PRO A 163 -9.90 10.60 -2.81
N GLN A 164 -10.66 11.68 -3.02
CA GLN A 164 -10.88 12.29 -4.33
C GLN A 164 -9.58 12.75 -5.01
N CYS A 165 -8.61 13.20 -4.22
CA CYS A 165 -7.30 13.59 -4.74
C CYS A 165 -6.52 12.38 -5.31
N VAL A 166 -6.71 11.16 -4.80
CA VAL A 166 -6.07 9.96 -5.39
C VAL A 166 -6.58 9.75 -6.81
N HIS A 167 -7.91 9.78 -6.99
CA HIS A 167 -8.53 9.56 -8.30
C HIS A 167 -8.02 10.57 -9.33
N LEU A 168 -7.98 11.87 -8.97
CA LEU A 168 -7.47 12.90 -9.86
C LEU A 168 -6.00 12.68 -10.26
N LEU A 169 -5.14 12.28 -9.30
CA LEU A 169 -3.74 12.00 -9.58
C LEU A 169 -3.59 10.79 -10.51
N VAL A 170 -4.36 9.72 -10.28
CA VAL A 170 -4.36 8.53 -11.14
C VAL A 170 -4.84 8.88 -12.54
N ASP A 171 -5.91 9.68 -12.69
CA ASP A 171 -6.42 10.12 -13.99
C ASP A 171 -5.40 10.94 -14.78
N LEU A 172 -4.66 11.82 -14.09
CA LEU A 172 -3.56 12.59 -14.70
C LEU A 172 -2.42 11.69 -15.19
N MET A 173 -2.06 10.68 -14.40
CA MET A 173 -1.03 9.71 -14.77
C MET A 173 -1.49 8.81 -15.93
N LYS A 174 -2.77 8.40 -15.95
CA LYS A 174 -3.37 7.65 -17.07
C LYS A 174 -3.37 8.43 -18.37
N LYS A 175 -3.58 9.76 -18.32
CA LYS A 175 -3.70 10.61 -19.51
C LYS A 175 -2.40 10.71 -20.31
N ASN A 176 -1.23 10.57 -19.67
CA ASN A 176 0.06 10.70 -20.34
C ASN A 176 1.04 9.62 -19.88
N ARG A 177 1.32 8.63 -20.74
CA ARG A 177 2.29 7.55 -20.47
C ARG A 177 3.72 8.04 -20.27
N ARG A 178 4.07 9.25 -20.71
CA ARG A 178 5.40 9.85 -20.48
C ARG A 178 5.50 10.64 -19.17
N LEU A 179 4.41 10.75 -18.41
CA LEU A 179 4.40 11.45 -17.13
C LEU A 179 5.03 10.56 -16.05
N GLY A 180 6.22 10.92 -15.57
CA GLY A 180 6.93 10.16 -14.55
C GLY A 180 6.51 10.47 -13.10
N ALA A 181 5.97 11.66 -12.85
CA ALA A 181 5.51 12.07 -11.53
C ALA A 181 4.47 13.19 -11.62
N ALA A 182 3.52 13.20 -10.70
CA ALA A 182 2.59 14.29 -10.46
C ALA A 182 2.68 14.70 -8.98
N CYS A 183 2.71 16.02 -8.73
CA CYS A 183 2.76 16.56 -7.37
C CYS A 183 1.62 17.56 -7.17
N GLY A 184 0.84 17.37 -6.10
CA GLY A 184 -0.21 18.30 -5.71
C GLY A 184 0.37 19.56 -5.05
N ARG A 185 -0.33 20.69 -5.15
CA ARG A 185 0.04 21.90 -4.39
C ARG A 185 -0.39 21.76 -2.94
N ILE A 186 0.57 21.88 -2.03
CA ILE A 186 0.32 21.93 -0.58
C ILE A 186 -0.10 23.35 -0.19
N HIS A 187 -1.29 23.47 0.40
CA HIS A 187 -1.78 24.73 0.97
C HIS A 187 -1.58 24.67 2.49
N PRO A 188 -0.71 25.51 3.08
CA PRO A 188 -0.50 25.52 4.53
C PRO A 188 -1.79 25.98 5.22
N ARG A 189 -2.28 25.19 6.18
CA ARG A 189 -3.44 25.54 7.02
C ARG A 189 -3.07 26.09 8.40
N GLY A 190 -1.81 26.50 8.58
CA GLY A 190 -1.33 27.13 9.81
C GLY A 190 -1.16 28.65 9.65
N SER A 191 -1.49 29.40 10.70
CA SER A 191 -1.13 30.81 10.84
C SER A 191 0.26 30.92 11.50
N GLY A 192 1.30 31.23 10.71
CA GLY A 192 2.67 31.39 11.20
C GLY A 192 3.68 31.71 10.09
N LEU A 193 4.89 32.16 10.47
CA LEU A 193 5.99 32.44 9.53
C LEU A 193 6.41 31.16 8.80
N MET A 194 6.30 31.19 7.46
CA MET A 194 6.57 30.04 6.60
C MET A 194 8.01 30.09 6.10
N VAL A 195 8.93 29.38 6.76
CA VAL A 195 10.30 29.17 6.24
C VAL A 195 10.30 27.91 5.38
N ARG A 196 10.28 28.07 4.05
CA ARG A 196 10.42 26.96 3.09
C ARG A 196 11.91 26.77 2.76
N SER A 197 12.53 25.74 3.32
CA SER A 197 13.79 25.20 2.78
C SER A 197 13.43 24.17 1.71
N PHE A 198 13.55 24.53 0.44
CA PHE A 198 13.54 23.56 -0.65
C PHE A 198 14.85 22.77 -0.63
N PHE A 199 14.76 21.44 -0.52
CA PHE A 199 15.83 20.55 -0.93
C PHE A 199 15.34 19.79 -2.16
N PHE A 200 15.99 20.03 -3.30
CA PHE A 200 16.00 19.08 -4.43
C PHE A 200 16.78 17.82 -4.03
#